data_AF-A0A259JZV1-F1
#
_entry.id   AF-A0A259JZV1-F1
#
_cell.length_a   1.000
_cell.length_b   1.000
_cell.length_c   1.000
_cell.angle_alpha   90.00
_cell.angle_beta   90.00
_cell.angle_gamma   90.00
#
_symmetry.space_group_name_H-M   'P 1'
#
loop_
_entity.id
_entity.type
_entity.pdbx_description
1 polymer ?
#
loop_
_entity_poly.entity_id
_entity_poly.type
_entity_poly.pdbx_seq_one_letter_code
_entity_poly.pdbx_strand_id
1 'polypeptide(L)' 'MLRDDINTALKDAMKAHDKVRLSTLRLVNAALKDRDIEARGLGKDPLSDDDLRALLAKMV' A
#
# COMPACT_ATOMS: atom_id res chain seq x y z
N MET A 1 -3.10 9.97 6.41
CA MET A 1 -3.14 8.56 6.89
C MET A 1 -2.05 7.79 6.16
N LEU A 2 -1.53 6.68 6.68
CA LEU A 2 -0.37 5.98 6.08
C LEU A 2 -0.60 5.62 4.60
N ARG A 3 -1.85 5.30 4.24
CA ARG A 3 -2.27 5.03 2.86
C ARG A 3 -2.17 6.27 1.95
N ASP A 4 -2.44 7.46 2.48
CA ASP A 4 -2.29 8.72 1.73
C ASP A 4 -0.82 9.04 1.48
N ASP A 5 0.05 8.75 2.45
CA ASP A 5 1.49 8.97 2.33
C ASP A 5 2.10 8.07 1.25
N ILE A 6 1.68 6.80 1.18
CA ILE A 6 2.07 5.85 0.12
C ILE A 6 1.61 6.36 -1.25
N ASN A 7 0.37 6.86 -1.35
CA ASN A 7 -0.16 7.39 -2.61
C ASN A 7 0.53 8.69 -3.04
N THR A 8 0.91 9.54 -2.09
CA THR A 8 1.68 10.76 -2.35
C THR A 8 3.08 10.40 -2.84
N ALA A 9 3.78 9.50 -2.13
CA ALA A 9 5.09 9.00 -2.54
C ALA A 9 5.06 8.33 -3.93
N LEU A 10 3.97 7.64 -4.27
CA LEU A 10 3.80 7.05 -5.60
C LEU A 10 3.74 8.13 -6.69
N LYS A 11 2.95 9.19 -6.46
CA LYS A 11 2.85 10.32 -7.39
C LYS A 11 4.19 11.04 -7.54
N ASP A 12 4.92 11.20 -6.46
CA ASP A 12 6.24 11.84 -6.49
C ASP A 12 7.26 10.97 -7.23
N ALA A 13 7.27 9.65 -7.00
CA ALA A 13 8.11 8.70 -7.75
C ALA A 13 7.78 8.70 -9.26
N MET A 14 6.50 8.85 -9.62
CA MET A 14 6.10 8.99 -11.03
C MET A 14 6.62 10.28 -11.65
N LYS A 15 6.50 11.43 -10.96
CA LYS A 15 7.01 12.73 -11.43
C LYS A 15 8.54 12.75 -11.53
N ALA A 16 9.23 12.12 -10.58
CA ALA A 16 10.68 12.03 -10.54
C ALA A 16 11.26 10.97 -11.50
N HIS A 17 10.41 10.19 -12.19
CA HIS A 17 10.82 9.05 -13.01
C HIS A 17 11.69 8.01 -12.28
N ASP A 18 11.53 7.90 -10.96
CA ASP A 18 12.26 6.94 -10.12
C ASP A 18 11.65 5.54 -10.28
N LYS A 19 12.17 4.77 -11.24
CA LYS A 19 11.61 3.47 -11.64
C LYS A 19 11.63 2.44 -10.51
N VAL A 20 12.68 2.44 -9.68
CA VAL A 20 12.84 1.45 -8.60
C VAL A 20 11.86 1.76 -7.48
N ARG A 21 11.79 3.03 -7.04
CA ARG A 21 10.83 3.42 -6.02
C ARG A 21 9.39 3.24 -6.50
N LEU A 22 9.12 3.56 -7.77
CA LEU A 22 7.81 3.39 -8.39
C LEU A 22 7.36 1.93 -8.43
N SER A 23 8.23 0.98 -8.81
CA SER A 23 7.87 -0.44 -8.85
C SER A 23 7.57 -0.98 -7.45
N THR A 24 8.38 -0.63 -6.44
CA THR A 24 8.14 -1.00 -5.04
C THR A 24 6.81 -0.44 -4.53
N LEU A 25 6.54 0.84 -4.73
CA LEU A 25 5.30 1.47 -4.26
C LEU A 25 4.05 0.90 -4.97
N ARG A 26 4.17 0.47 -6.24
CA ARG A 26 3.10 -0.24 -6.94
C ARG A 26 2.81 -1.62 -6.34
N LEU A 27 3.86 -2.38 -6.00
CA LEU A 27 3.72 -3.68 -5.33
C LEU A 27 3.07 -3.53 -3.96
N VAL A 28 3.50 -2.55 -3.17
CA VAL A 28 2.87 -2.23 -1.87
C VAL A 28 1.39 -1.95 -2.08
N ASN A 29 1.03 -1.03 -2.99
CA ASN A 29 -0.37 -0.69 -3.24
C ASN A 29 -1.21 -1.87 -3.75
N ALA A 30 -0.64 -2.80 -4.49
CA ALA A 30 -1.32 -4.03 -4.88
C ALA A 30 -1.63 -4.89 -3.65
N ALA A 31 -0.63 -5.14 -2.79
CA ALA A 31 -0.82 -5.90 -1.56
C ALA A 31 -1.86 -5.25 -0.62
N LEU A 32 -1.89 -3.92 -0.53
CA LEU A 32 -2.91 -3.21 0.26
C LEU A 32 -4.31 -3.51 -0.25
N LYS A 33 -4.50 -3.44 -1.57
CA LYS A 33 -5.80 -3.68 -2.20
C LYS A 33 -6.24 -5.13 -2.05
N ASP A 34 -5.32 -6.08 -2.20
CA ASP A 34 -5.62 -7.51 -2.03
C ASP A 34 -6.12 -7.80 -0.61
N ARG A 35 -5.49 -7.19 0.41
CA ARG A 35 -5.92 -7.35 1.80
C ARG A 35 -7.24 -6.63 2.10
N ASP A 36 -7.48 -5.47 1.52
CA ASP A 36 -8.78 -4.81 1.63
C ASP A 36 -9.91 -5.63 0.99
N ILE A 37 -9.63 -6.28 -0.14
CA ILE A 37 -10.59 -7.16 -0.82
C ILE A 37 -10.90 -8.38 0.05
N GLU A 38 -9.87 -8.99 0.65
CA GLU A 38 -10.03 -10.10 1.58
C GLU A 38 -10.83 -9.69 2.83
N ALA A 39 -10.49 -8.56 3.45
CA ALA A 39 -11.20 -8.03 4.61
C ALA A 39 -12.68 -7.75 4.28
N ARG A 40 -12.93 -7.11 3.13
CA ARG A 40 -14.30 -6.87 2.64
C ARG A 40 -15.06 -8.17 2.40
N GLY A 41 -14.41 -9.20 1.85
CA GLY A 41 -15.01 -10.52 1.64
C GLY A 41 -15.44 -11.20 2.95
N LEU A 42 -14.82 -10.83 4.07
CA LEU A 42 -15.14 -11.29 5.42
C LEU A 42 -16.10 -10.36 6.17
N GLY A 43 -16.63 -9.31 5.51
CA GLY A 43 -17.49 -8.31 6.14
C GLY A 43 -16.76 -7.42 7.16
N LYS A 44 -15.43 -7.36 7.08
CA LYS A 44 -14.59 -6.50 7.93
C LYS A 44 -14.35 -5.15 7.25
N ASP A 45 -14.04 -4.16 8.08
CA ASP A 45 -13.60 -2.85 7.61
C ASP A 45 -12.25 -2.94 6.87
N PRO A 46 -11.93 -1.93 6.03
CA PRO A 46 -10.61 -1.81 5.41
C PRO A 46 -9.48 -1.83 6.43
N LEU A 47 -8.27 -2.19 5.99
CA LEU A 47 -7.12 -2.30 6.88
C LEU A 47 -6.86 -0.97 7.60
N SER A 48 -6.67 -1.06 8.91
CA SER A 48 -6.21 0.07 9.72
C SER A 48 -4.75 0.42 9.39
N ASP A 49 -4.27 1.59 9.83
CA ASP A 49 -2.86 1.98 9.65
C ASP A 49 -1.90 0.98 10.35
N ASP A 50 -2.31 0.35 11.45
CA ASP A 50 -1.53 -0.67 12.15
C ASP A 50 -1.46 -1.98 11.36
N ASP A 51 -2.58 -2.42 10.77
CA ASP A 51 -2.60 -3.58 9.86
C ASP A 51 -1.74 -3.34 8.63
N LEU A 52 -1.74 -2.11 8.12
CA LEU A 52 -0.89 -1.68 7.02
C LEU A 52 0.60 -1.79 7.39
N ARG A 53 1.00 -1.35 8.59
CA ARG A 53 2.37 -1.48 9.08
C ARG A 53 2.78 -2.94 9.21
N ALA A 54 1.90 -3.78 9.76
CA ALA A 54 2.14 -5.22 9.89
C ALA A 54 2.27 -5.89 8.51
N LEU A 55 1.47 -5.48 7.52
CA LEU A 55 1.59 -5.96 6.15
C LEU A 55 2.93 -5.56 5.53
N LEU A 56 3.35 -4.30 5.67
CA LEU A 56 4.63 -3.82 5.15
C LEU A 56 5.81 -4.57 5.77
N ALA A 57 5.77 -4.85 7.08
CA ALA A 57 6.79 -5.63 7.77
C ALA A 57 6.91 -7.07 7.26
N LYS A 58 5.84 -7.65 6.70
CA LYS A 58 5.85 -9.00 6.11
C LYS A 58 6.37 -9.04 4.66
N MET A 59 6.59 -7.89 4.03
CA MET A 59 7.07 -7.80 2.64
C MET A 59 8.60 -7.76 2.53
N VAL A 60 9.33 -7.82 3.65
CA VAL A 60 10.79 -7.84 3.77
C VAL A 60 11.23 -9.16 4.40
#